data_AF-A0A432GIG9-F1
#
_entry.id   AF-A0A432GIG9-F1
#
_cell.length_a   1.000
_cell.length_b   1.000
_cell.length_c   1.000
_cell.angle_alpha   90.00
_cell.angle_beta   90.00
_cell.angle_gamma   90.00
#
_symmetry.space_group_name_H-M   'P 1'
#
loop_
_entity.id
_entity.type
_entity.pdbx_description
1 polymer ?
#
loop_
_entity_poly.entity_id
_entity_poly.type
_entity_poly.pdbx_seq_one_letter_code
_entity_poly.pdbx_strand_id
1 'polypeptide(L)'
;TTFRLENVLLAKRRYFERSVKLTYLSLDRMHRRQMDAVIIRKLELIQGKEFGSEKLFVDQLDKLFGGALSAQQKDTILAYAEKGVVPLISSQIRGQTREGKSWNMASLNFVQHYDVLKKDPDFQPIGPAVKGNETDSGQPLLPLRTTLSFNPGPGFSVNYFNRYHHQKRQVVEYSTGFGFSFSAHNKASVNFHKNEFAYQTPYGNDVATANTFGFSNSFEASDELAFGFSGTVNLDADSYTFRRRLTSSAFTLDYRPDCWNIRLALTESVDKTTTSSGREKEYINRTLYAYINLGGITLPEQILPDLE
;
A
#
# COMPACT_ATOMS: atom_id res chain seq x y z
N THR A 1 23.92 -19.45 -11.02
CA THR A 1 24.32 -18.01 -10.89
C THR A 1 23.15 -17.12 -11.26
N THR A 2 23.05 -15.90 -10.74
CA THR A 2 21.94 -14.98 -11.05
C THR A 2 22.49 -13.59 -11.40
N PHE A 3 22.01 -13.02 -12.51
CA PHE A 3 22.19 -11.61 -12.83
C PHE A 3 20.91 -10.86 -12.47
N ARG A 4 21.05 -9.73 -11.79
CA ARG A 4 19.93 -8.88 -11.36
C ARG A 4 20.28 -7.42 -11.63
N LEU A 5 19.42 -6.74 -12.39
CA LEU A 5 19.48 -5.30 -12.60
C LEU A 5 18.28 -4.68 -11.90
N GLU A 6 18.53 -3.77 -10.95
CA GLU A 6 17.49 -3.05 -10.23
C GLU A 6 17.61 -1.56 -10.52
N ASN A 7 16.54 -0.98 -11.05
CA ASN A 7 16.46 0.46 -11.28
C ASN A 7 15.31 1.00 -10.43
N VAL A 8 15.60 1.99 -9.59
CA VAL A 8 14.61 2.65 -8.73
C VAL A 8 14.57 4.13 -9.06
N LEU A 9 13.39 4.62 -9.40
CA LEU A 9 13.13 6.05 -9.57
C LEU A 9 12.54 6.61 -8.28
N LEU A 10 13.29 7.52 -7.65
CA LEU A 10 12.87 8.22 -6.46
C LEU A 10 12.16 9.53 -6.82
N ALA A 11 11.03 9.81 -6.18
CA ALA A 11 10.37 11.09 -6.27
C ALA A 11 10.27 11.76 -4.90
N LYS A 12 10.29 13.09 -4.87
CA LYS A 12 10.00 13.89 -3.67
C LYS A 12 8.81 14.80 -3.94
N ARG A 13 7.85 14.82 -3.03
CA ARG A 13 6.72 15.75 -3.07
C ARG A 13 7.22 17.11 -2.63
N ARG A 14 6.86 18.15 -3.38
CA ARG A 14 6.99 19.52 -2.90
C ARG A 14 5.67 19.92 -2.27
N TYR A 15 5.72 20.44 -1.05
CA TYR A 15 4.55 21.02 -0.38
C TYR A 15 4.81 22.48 -0.09
N PHE A 16 3.74 23.26 -0.17
CA PHE A 16 3.76 24.67 0.20
C PHE A 16 3.52 24.78 1.70
N GLU A 17 4.45 25.44 2.39
CA GLU A 17 4.30 25.77 3.80
C GLU A 17 3.68 27.17 3.87
N ARG A 18 2.48 27.28 4.45
CA ARG A 18 1.79 28.57 4.55
C ARG A 18 2.58 29.49 5.47
N SER A 19 2.71 30.76 5.07
CA SER A 19 3.23 31.77 5.99
C SER A 19 2.29 31.97 7.17
N VAL A 20 2.85 32.46 8.28
CA VAL A 20 2.12 32.72 9.51
C VAL A 20 2.42 34.14 9.96
N LYS A 21 1.39 34.85 10.40
CA LYS A 21 1.51 36.23 10.89
C LYS A 21 0.54 36.50 12.03
N LEU A 22 0.99 37.29 12.99
CA LEU A 22 0.11 37.91 13.98
C LEU A 22 -0.35 39.27 13.47
N THR A 23 -1.66 39.41 13.31
CA THR A 23 -2.29 40.70 12.97
C THR A 23 -2.84 41.37 14.22
N TYR A 24 -3.24 42.63 14.08
CA TYR A 24 -4.00 43.32 15.12
C TYR A 24 -5.26 42.51 15.52
N LEU A 25 -5.96 41.93 14.54
CA LEU A 25 -7.14 41.11 14.77
C LEU A 25 -6.83 39.79 15.50
N SER A 26 -5.67 39.20 15.27
CA SER A 26 -5.21 38.04 16.06
C SER A 26 -5.05 38.39 17.54
N LEU A 27 -4.39 39.52 17.83
CA LEU A 27 -4.13 39.97 19.20
C LEU A 27 -5.41 40.46 19.91
N ASP A 28 -6.29 41.19 19.22
CA ASP A 28 -7.59 41.60 19.77
C ASP A 28 -8.46 40.38 20.14
N ARG A 29 -8.44 39.33 19.32
CA ARG A 29 -9.14 38.07 19.64
C ARG A 29 -8.56 37.38 20.88
N MET A 30 -7.24 37.35 21.04
CA MET A 30 -6.59 36.82 22.24
C MET A 30 -6.98 37.64 23.49
N HIS A 31 -7.00 38.96 23.36
CA HIS A 31 -7.38 39.89 24.44
C HIS A 31 -8.83 39.64 24.91
N ARG A 32 -9.78 39.53 23.97
CA ARG A 32 -11.19 39.23 24.28
C ARG A 32 -11.40 37.86 24.93
N ARG A 33 -10.49 36.91 24.69
CA ARG A 33 -10.52 35.55 25.24
C ARG A 33 -9.71 35.41 26.54
N GLN A 34 -9.35 36.54 27.17
CA GLN A 34 -8.67 36.61 28.46
C GLN A 34 -7.32 35.87 28.48
N MET A 35 -6.62 35.82 27.35
CA MET A 35 -5.22 35.37 27.35
C MET A 35 -4.36 36.36 28.16
N ASP A 36 -3.33 35.86 28.84
CA ASP A 36 -2.49 36.65 29.74
C ASP A 36 -1.95 37.92 29.05
N ALA A 37 -2.22 39.08 29.67
CA ALA A 37 -1.80 40.39 29.18
C ALA A 37 -0.28 40.52 29.02
N VAL A 38 0.51 39.80 29.83
CA VAL A 38 1.97 39.75 29.73
C VAL A 38 2.40 39.02 28.46
N ILE A 39 1.69 37.94 28.09
CA ILE A 39 1.92 37.20 26.85
C ILE A 39 1.55 38.08 25.65
N ILE A 40 0.39 38.73 25.68
CA ILE A 40 -0.08 39.59 24.57
C ILE A 40 0.90 40.74 24.30
N ARG A 41 1.35 41.48 25.33
CA ARG A 41 2.35 42.57 25.17
C ARG A 41 3.65 42.10 24.54
N LYS A 42 4.08 40.89 24.86
CA LYS A 42 5.26 40.28 24.27
C LYS A 42 5.03 39.90 22.80
N LEU A 43 3.86 39.40 22.46
CA LEU A 43 3.48 39.08 21.07
C LEU A 43 3.33 40.32 20.18
N GLU A 44 2.97 41.49 20.74
CA GLU A 44 2.93 42.77 20.00
C GLU A 44 4.29 43.11 19.35
N LEU A 45 5.41 42.69 19.94
CA LEU A 45 6.76 42.92 19.40
C LEU A 45 6.99 42.25 18.03
N ILE A 46 6.23 41.19 17.72
CA ILE A 46 6.28 40.48 16.44
C ILE A 46 5.01 40.67 15.61
N GLN A 47 4.12 41.58 16.04
CA GLN A 47 2.94 41.95 15.27
C GLN A 47 3.35 42.47 13.89
N GLY A 48 2.61 42.09 12.86
CA GLY A 48 2.89 42.56 11.50
C GLY A 48 3.96 41.75 10.77
N LYS A 49 4.85 41.05 11.49
CA LYS A 49 5.94 40.25 10.91
C LYS A 49 5.42 38.94 10.33
N GLU A 50 5.82 38.66 9.10
CA GLU A 50 5.46 37.43 8.40
C GLU A 50 6.57 36.39 8.53
N PHE A 51 6.18 35.17 8.90
CA PHE A 51 7.07 34.03 9.05
C PHE A 51 6.77 33.03 7.94
N GLY A 52 7.81 32.51 7.29
CA GLY A 52 7.64 31.56 6.18
C GLY A 52 7.09 30.19 6.56
N SER A 53 6.90 29.91 7.85
CA SER A 53 6.26 28.69 8.34
C SER A 53 5.81 28.77 9.80
N GLU A 54 4.93 27.84 10.20
CA GLU A 54 4.56 27.61 11.61
C GLU A 54 5.78 27.30 12.47
N LYS A 55 6.70 26.47 11.96
CA LYS A 55 7.93 26.13 12.70
C LYS A 55 8.78 27.38 12.98
N LEU A 56 9.01 28.24 11.97
CA LEU A 56 9.78 29.47 12.16
C LEU A 56 9.08 30.45 13.10
N PHE A 57 7.75 30.46 13.10
CA PHE A 57 6.96 31.24 14.04
C PHE A 57 7.11 30.71 15.49
N VAL A 58 7.01 29.39 15.68
CA VAL A 58 7.23 28.75 16.99
C VAL A 58 8.66 28.97 17.49
N ASP A 59 9.67 28.83 16.63
CA ASP A 59 11.06 29.12 16.96
C ASP A 59 11.24 30.59 17.40
N GLN A 60 10.48 31.51 16.80
CA GLN A 60 10.49 32.92 17.21
C GLN A 60 9.77 33.13 18.54
N LEU A 61 8.67 32.42 18.82
CA LEU A 61 8.04 32.43 20.14
C LEU A 61 9.02 31.95 21.21
N ASP A 62 9.77 30.88 20.92
CA ASP A 62 10.80 30.37 21.83
C ASP A 62 11.88 31.40 22.12
N LYS A 63 12.35 32.13 21.11
CA LYS A 63 13.31 33.23 21.30
C LYS A 63 12.73 34.38 22.11
N LEU A 64 11.45 34.73 21.89
CA LEU A 64 10.80 35.89 22.49
C LEU A 64 10.43 35.65 23.97
N PHE A 65 10.15 34.40 24.32
CA PHE A 65 9.80 33.98 25.67
C PHE A 65 10.93 33.23 26.38
N GLY A 66 12.10 33.06 25.75
CA GLY A 66 13.24 32.34 26.33
C GLY A 66 12.94 30.86 26.61
N GLY A 67 12.08 30.23 25.81
CA GLY A 67 11.62 28.85 26.02
C GLY A 67 10.61 28.65 27.16
N ALA A 68 10.11 29.72 27.79
CA ALA A 68 9.20 29.63 28.93
C ALA A 68 7.75 29.26 28.57
N LEU A 69 7.39 29.22 27.29
CA LEU A 69 6.05 28.83 26.84
C LEU A 69 5.91 27.32 26.77
N SER A 70 4.84 26.78 27.36
CA SER A 70 4.48 25.37 27.19
C SER A 70 4.02 25.07 25.76
N ALA A 71 4.05 23.79 25.37
CA ALA A 71 3.54 23.35 24.07
C ALA A 71 2.08 23.77 23.85
N GLN A 72 1.23 23.61 24.86
CA GLN A 72 -0.18 23.99 24.82
C GLN A 72 -0.38 25.51 24.62
N GLN A 73 0.47 26.34 25.23
CA GLN A 73 0.42 27.79 25.03
C GLN A 73 0.84 28.18 23.61
N LYS A 74 1.87 27.53 23.05
CA LYS A 74 2.30 27.74 21.66
C LYS A 74 1.19 27.36 20.68
N ASP A 75 0.54 26.23 20.86
CA ASP A 75 -0.57 25.78 20.02
C ASP A 75 -1.76 26.73 20.10
N THR A 76 -2.06 27.22 21.31
CA THR A 76 -3.13 28.21 21.52
C THR A 76 -2.82 29.52 20.79
N ILE A 77 -1.57 30.01 20.86
CA ILE A 77 -1.15 31.22 20.14
C ILE A 77 -1.20 31.00 18.63
N LEU A 78 -0.75 29.84 18.15
CA LEU A 78 -0.75 29.46 16.74
C LEU A 78 -2.17 29.41 16.17
N ALA A 79 -3.17 28.98 16.96
CA ALA A 79 -4.57 28.92 16.55
C ALA A 79 -5.18 30.30 16.23
N TYR A 80 -4.66 31.39 16.83
CA TYR A 80 -5.08 32.76 16.53
C TYR A 80 -4.28 33.41 15.41
N ALA A 81 -3.14 32.84 15.01
CA ALA A 81 -2.30 33.38 13.96
C ALA A 81 -2.98 33.21 12.59
N GLU A 82 -2.83 34.21 11.73
CA GLU A 82 -3.35 34.15 10.37
C GLU A 82 -2.39 33.38 9.47
N LYS A 83 -2.93 32.40 8.74
CA LYS A 83 -2.18 31.60 7.78
C LYS A 83 -2.31 32.21 6.38
N GLY A 84 -1.19 32.38 5.70
CA GLY A 84 -1.12 32.90 4.34
C GLY A 84 -1.91 32.04 3.34
N VAL A 85 -2.32 32.67 2.25
CA VAL A 85 -3.08 32.02 1.17
C VAL A 85 -2.15 31.10 0.37
N VAL A 86 -2.62 29.90 0.02
CA VAL A 86 -1.88 29.01 -0.89
C VAL A 86 -1.98 29.57 -2.31
N PRO A 87 -0.87 29.97 -2.95
CA PRO A 87 -0.91 30.46 -4.32
C PRO A 87 -1.34 29.34 -5.27
N LEU A 88 -2.23 29.64 -6.21
CA LEU A 88 -2.71 28.68 -7.22
C LEU A 88 -1.64 28.31 -8.27
N ILE A 89 -0.55 29.08 -8.37
CA ILE A 89 0.46 28.95 -9.44
C ILE A 89 1.85 28.66 -8.85
N SER A 90 2.44 27.53 -9.26
CA SER A 90 3.67 26.96 -8.71
C SER A 90 4.96 27.75 -8.97
N SER A 91 4.96 28.66 -9.94
CA SER A 91 6.15 29.39 -10.38
C SER A 91 6.60 30.51 -9.42
N GLN A 92 5.73 30.96 -8.50
CA GLN A 92 6.03 32.02 -7.53
C GLN A 92 6.56 31.50 -6.18
N ILE A 93 6.77 30.18 -6.04
CA ILE A 93 6.83 29.50 -4.74
C ILE A 93 8.26 29.11 -4.30
N ARG A 94 9.33 29.68 -4.89
CA ARG A 94 10.71 29.20 -4.62
C ARG A 94 11.16 29.35 -3.16
N GLY A 95 10.60 30.26 -2.37
CA GLY A 95 11.00 30.49 -0.97
C GLY A 95 10.22 29.69 0.10
N GLN A 96 9.01 29.21 -0.21
CA GLN A 96 8.06 28.58 0.74
C GLN A 96 7.70 27.14 0.36
N THR A 97 8.39 26.57 -0.63
CA THR A 97 8.28 25.15 -0.97
C THR A 97 9.28 24.34 -0.16
N ARG A 98 8.78 23.29 0.50
CA ARG A 98 9.60 22.31 1.20
C ARG A 98 9.56 20.98 0.45
N GLU A 99 10.69 20.30 0.44
CA GLU A 99 10.77 18.94 -0.08
C GLU A 99 10.38 17.95 1.02
N GLY A 100 9.41 17.08 0.72
CA GLY A 100 9.04 15.96 1.58
C GLY A 100 10.02 14.81 1.49
N LYS A 101 9.73 13.77 2.27
CA LYS A 101 10.46 12.50 2.20
C LYS A 101 10.37 11.94 0.78
N SER A 102 11.49 11.39 0.31
CA SER A 102 11.51 10.66 -0.95
C SER A 102 10.74 9.35 -0.83
N TRP A 103 10.05 8.94 -1.89
CA TRP A 103 9.49 7.60 -2.00
C TRP A 103 9.88 6.96 -3.34
N ASN A 104 9.81 5.63 -3.39
CA ASN A 104 10.01 4.86 -4.61
C ASN A 104 8.80 5.04 -5.52
N MET A 105 8.94 5.89 -6.53
CA MET A 105 7.88 6.18 -7.48
C MET A 105 7.76 5.07 -8.52
N ALA A 106 8.89 4.54 -8.97
CA ALA A 106 8.91 3.40 -9.88
C ALA A 106 10.08 2.49 -9.55
N SER A 107 9.92 1.20 -9.79
CA SER A 107 11.02 0.24 -9.80
C SER A 107 10.89 -0.67 -11.00
N LEU A 108 11.98 -0.86 -11.72
CA LEU A 108 12.08 -1.77 -12.85
C LEU A 108 13.22 -2.75 -12.59
N ASN A 109 12.86 -4.02 -12.43
CA ASN A 109 13.78 -5.09 -12.10
C ASN A 109 13.84 -6.11 -13.23
N PHE A 110 15.05 -6.47 -13.62
CA PHE A 110 15.33 -7.56 -14.56
C PHE A 110 16.11 -8.64 -13.83
N VAL A 111 15.59 -9.86 -13.81
CA VAL A 111 16.23 -11.01 -13.16
C VAL A 111 16.44 -12.12 -14.18
N GLN A 112 17.70 -12.47 -14.40
CA GLN A 112 18.12 -13.55 -15.27
C GLN A 112 18.83 -14.61 -14.43
N HIS A 113 18.20 -15.77 -14.28
CA HIS A 113 18.82 -16.92 -13.64
C HIS A 113 19.59 -17.75 -14.68
N TYR A 114 20.73 -18.28 -14.25
CA TYR A 114 21.57 -19.15 -15.07
C TYR A 114 21.65 -20.54 -14.44
N ASP A 115 21.27 -21.53 -15.24
CA ASP A 115 21.32 -22.95 -14.89
C ASP A 115 22.64 -23.55 -15.41
N VAL A 116 23.68 -23.43 -14.59
CA VAL A 116 25.04 -23.85 -14.94
C VAL A 116 25.27 -25.35 -14.67
N LEU A 117 24.34 -26.01 -13.97
CA LEU A 117 24.54 -27.36 -13.41
C LEU A 117 23.86 -28.47 -14.22
N LYS A 118 22.86 -28.19 -15.06
CA LYS A 118 22.10 -29.23 -15.78
C LYS A 118 22.86 -29.96 -16.92
N LYS A 119 24.10 -29.58 -17.24
CA LYS A 119 24.79 -30.09 -18.44
C LYS A 119 25.96 -31.04 -18.17
N ASP A 120 26.29 -31.35 -16.92
CA ASP A 120 27.39 -32.27 -16.63
C ASP A 120 26.85 -33.72 -16.61
N PRO A 121 27.18 -34.56 -17.63
CA PRO A 121 26.73 -35.96 -17.69
C PRO A 121 27.30 -36.82 -16.55
N ASP A 122 28.42 -36.37 -15.96
CA ASP A 122 29.11 -37.06 -14.86
C ASP A 122 28.67 -36.52 -13.49
N PHE A 123 27.87 -35.44 -13.46
CA PHE A 123 27.33 -34.88 -12.23
C PHE A 123 26.16 -35.71 -11.74
N GLN A 124 26.44 -36.59 -10.78
CA GLN A 124 25.42 -37.19 -9.92
C GLN A 124 25.10 -36.20 -8.80
N PRO A 125 23.91 -35.55 -8.78
CA PRO A 125 23.54 -34.70 -7.67
C PRO A 125 23.49 -35.54 -6.40
N ILE A 126 24.33 -35.20 -5.42
CA ILE A 126 24.25 -35.76 -4.07
C ILE A 126 23.10 -35.02 -3.37
N GLY A 127 21.91 -35.61 -3.42
CA GLY A 127 20.67 -35.02 -2.87
C GLY A 127 19.50 -35.11 -3.85
N PRO A 128 18.31 -34.61 -3.47
CA PRO A 128 17.16 -34.57 -4.37
C PRO A 128 17.51 -33.78 -5.64
N ALA A 129 17.04 -34.27 -6.80
CA ALA A 129 17.30 -33.64 -8.09
C ALA A 129 16.95 -32.15 -8.07
N VAL A 130 17.72 -31.32 -8.81
CA VAL A 130 17.45 -29.89 -8.94
C VAL A 130 16.02 -29.72 -9.46
N LYS A 131 15.15 -29.21 -8.59
CA LYS A 131 13.75 -28.97 -8.91
C LYS A 131 13.67 -27.83 -9.92
N GLY A 132 12.90 -28.01 -10.97
CA GLY A 132 12.63 -26.95 -11.94
C GLY A 132 12.85 -27.34 -13.40
N ASN A 133 11.76 -27.31 -14.16
CA ASN A 133 11.70 -27.62 -15.59
C ASN A 133 11.31 -26.37 -16.42
N GLU A 134 11.73 -25.18 -15.96
CA GLU A 134 11.45 -23.92 -16.65
C GLU A 134 11.98 -23.88 -18.09
N THR A 135 13.04 -24.63 -18.39
CA THR A 135 13.64 -24.82 -19.71
C THR A 135 14.11 -26.25 -19.88
N ASP A 136 14.40 -26.64 -21.12
CA ASP A 136 14.99 -27.94 -21.42
C ASP A 136 16.35 -28.13 -20.72
N SER A 137 16.72 -29.39 -20.51
CA SER A 137 18.01 -29.74 -19.91
C SER A 137 19.19 -29.25 -20.75
N GLY A 138 20.29 -28.87 -20.09
CA GLY A 138 21.50 -28.36 -20.72
C GLY A 138 21.42 -26.92 -21.27
N GLN A 139 20.31 -26.22 -21.04
CA GLN A 139 20.16 -24.82 -21.40
C GLN A 139 20.61 -23.91 -20.26
N PRO A 140 21.59 -23.02 -20.49
CA PRO A 140 22.16 -22.22 -19.41
C PRO A 140 21.28 -21.04 -18.99
N LEU A 141 20.31 -20.64 -19.81
CA LEU A 141 19.48 -19.44 -19.59
C LEU A 141 18.07 -19.82 -19.20
N LEU A 142 17.71 -19.58 -17.94
CA LEU A 142 16.31 -19.65 -17.51
C LEU A 142 15.52 -18.43 -18.04
N PRO A 143 14.19 -18.44 -17.98
CA PRO A 143 13.41 -17.32 -18.50
C PRO A 143 13.72 -15.99 -17.80
N LEU A 144 13.87 -14.93 -18.58
CA LEU A 144 14.09 -13.58 -18.06
C LEU A 144 12.81 -13.09 -17.38
N ARG A 145 12.94 -12.62 -16.14
CA ARG A 145 11.82 -12.04 -15.38
C ARG A 145 11.94 -10.53 -15.36
N THR A 146 10.90 -9.83 -15.79
CA THR A 146 10.79 -8.38 -15.63
C THR A 146 9.71 -8.06 -14.63
N THR A 147 9.99 -7.15 -13.70
CA THR A 147 8.98 -6.62 -12.77
C THR A 147 9.04 -5.11 -12.81
N LEU A 148 7.91 -4.50 -13.10
CA LEU A 148 7.69 -3.06 -13.01
C LEU A 148 6.68 -2.82 -11.88
N SER A 149 7.03 -1.94 -10.95
CA SER A 149 6.10 -1.40 -9.97
C SER A 149 6.12 0.12 -10.10
N PHE A 150 4.94 0.72 -10.16
CA PHE A 150 4.76 2.16 -10.29
C PHE A 150 3.75 2.67 -9.26
N ASN A 151 4.19 3.61 -8.44
CA ASN A 151 3.46 4.24 -7.36
C ASN A 151 3.71 5.77 -7.41
N PRO A 152 3.00 6.51 -8.28
CA PRO A 152 3.14 7.96 -8.43
C PRO A 152 2.68 8.75 -7.21
N GLY A 153 1.90 8.13 -6.32
CA GLY A 153 1.40 8.78 -5.13
C GLY A 153 0.58 7.84 -4.25
N PRO A 154 0.31 8.26 -3.01
CA PRO A 154 -0.45 7.45 -2.06
C PRO A 154 -1.80 7.08 -2.67
N GLY A 155 -2.09 5.78 -2.64
CA GLY A 155 -3.38 5.27 -3.10
C GLY A 155 -3.47 4.90 -4.57
N PHE A 156 -2.39 4.96 -5.36
CA PHE A 156 -2.40 4.37 -6.71
C PHE A 156 -1.19 3.47 -6.91
N SER A 157 -1.41 2.30 -7.51
CA SER A 157 -0.34 1.38 -7.86
C SER A 157 -0.62 0.68 -9.19
N VAL A 158 0.45 0.51 -9.97
CA VAL A 158 0.48 -0.35 -11.14
C VAL A 158 1.62 -1.32 -10.98
N ASN A 159 1.33 -2.61 -11.18
CA ASN A 159 2.34 -3.66 -11.18
C ASN A 159 2.26 -4.40 -12.50
N TYR A 160 3.41 -4.65 -13.10
CA TYR A 160 3.52 -5.49 -14.28
C TYR A 160 4.64 -6.49 -14.06
N PHE A 161 4.38 -7.74 -14.41
CA PHE A 161 5.38 -8.79 -14.40
C PHE A 161 5.31 -9.53 -15.73
N ASN A 162 6.47 -9.97 -16.22
CA ASN A 162 6.52 -10.93 -17.31
C ASN A 162 7.69 -11.90 -17.17
N ARG A 163 7.53 -13.04 -17.84
CA ARG A 163 8.53 -14.09 -17.99
C ARG A 163 8.78 -14.33 -19.48
N TYR A 164 9.93 -13.93 -19.98
CA TYR A 164 10.35 -14.15 -21.36
C TYR A 164 11.17 -15.43 -21.47
N HIS A 165 10.69 -16.37 -22.28
CA HIS A 165 11.30 -17.67 -22.45
C HIS A 165 12.20 -17.68 -23.69
N HIS A 166 13.53 -17.75 -23.47
CA HIS A 166 14.52 -17.62 -24.55
C HIS A 166 14.40 -18.67 -25.66
N GLN A 167 14.07 -19.92 -25.32
CA GLN A 167 13.92 -20.99 -26.33
C GLN A 167 12.68 -20.81 -27.22
N LYS A 168 11.56 -20.36 -26.63
CA LYS A 168 10.30 -20.07 -27.35
C LYS A 168 10.31 -18.68 -28.00
N ARG A 169 11.29 -17.84 -27.63
CA ARG A 169 11.47 -16.45 -28.08
C ARG A 169 10.25 -15.56 -27.85
N GLN A 170 9.47 -15.84 -26.81
CA GLN A 170 8.25 -15.12 -26.50
C GLN A 170 8.02 -14.98 -24.99
N VAL A 171 7.12 -14.06 -24.62
CA VAL A 171 6.61 -13.96 -23.24
C VAL A 171 5.62 -15.09 -23.02
N VAL A 172 5.89 -15.93 -22.04
CA VAL A 172 5.09 -17.13 -21.73
C VAL A 172 4.24 -16.96 -20.48
N GLU A 173 4.55 -15.96 -19.68
CA GLU A 173 3.80 -15.58 -18.50
C GLU A 173 3.82 -14.06 -18.38
N TYR A 174 2.67 -13.47 -18.07
CA TYR A 174 2.60 -12.07 -17.70
C TYR A 174 1.47 -11.84 -16.71
N SER A 175 1.64 -10.82 -15.89
CA SER A 175 0.57 -10.29 -15.06
C SER A 175 0.61 -8.76 -15.06
N THR A 176 -0.57 -8.17 -14.99
CA THR A 176 -0.72 -6.74 -14.82
C THR A 176 -1.77 -6.48 -13.74
N GLY A 177 -1.47 -5.58 -12.82
CA GLY A 177 -2.33 -5.25 -11.70
C GLY A 177 -2.44 -3.74 -11.55
N PHE A 178 -3.65 -3.27 -11.31
CA PHE A 178 -3.96 -1.87 -11.05
C PHE A 178 -4.68 -1.79 -9.71
N GLY A 179 -4.24 -0.87 -8.85
CA GLY A 179 -4.78 -0.67 -7.52
C GLY A 179 -5.04 0.79 -7.23
N PHE A 180 -6.18 1.05 -6.60
CA PHE A 180 -6.56 2.34 -6.03
C PHE A 180 -6.90 2.14 -4.55
N SER A 181 -6.45 3.03 -3.68
CA SER A 181 -6.73 3.00 -2.25
C SER A 181 -6.84 4.43 -1.73
N PHE A 182 -8.06 4.87 -1.45
CA PHE A 182 -8.31 6.20 -0.89
C PHE A 182 -8.27 6.18 0.64
N SER A 183 -8.73 5.08 1.26
CA SER A 183 -8.68 4.88 2.71
C SER A 183 -8.41 3.41 3.04
N ALA A 184 -8.42 3.07 4.34
CA ALA A 184 -8.33 1.70 4.80
C ALA A 184 -9.47 0.81 4.26
N HIS A 185 -10.66 1.39 4.05
CA HIS A 185 -11.88 0.70 3.64
C HIS A 185 -12.29 0.99 2.20
N ASN A 186 -11.79 2.07 1.58
CA ASN A 186 -12.05 2.41 0.19
C ASN A 186 -10.89 2.00 -0.70
N LYS A 187 -10.99 0.81 -1.30
CA LYS A 187 -9.95 0.20 -2.14
C LYS A 187 -10.58 -0.46 -3.35
N ALA A 188 -9.90 -0.38 -4.48
CA ALA A 188 -10.27 -1.09 -5.69
C ALA A 188 -9.01 -1.67 -6.30
N SER A 189 -9.07 -2.88 -6.82
CA SER A 189 -7.98 -3.44 -7.60
C SER A 189 -8.51 -4.40 -8.65
N VAL A 190 -7.77 -4.46 -9.74
CA VAL A 190 -7.95 -5.47 -10.79
C VAL A 190 -6.59 -6.06 -11.09
N ASN A 191 -6.57 -7.34 -11.42
CA ASN A 191 -5.39 -8.00 -11.91
C ASN A 191 -5.75 -8.91 -13.09
N PHE A 192 -4.82 -9.05 -14.00
CA PHE A 192 -4.86 -10.01 -15.07
C PHE A 192 -3.59 -10.84 -14.95
N HIS A 193 -3.72 -12.15 -15.11
CA HIS A 193 -2.59 -13.07 -15.10
C HIS A 193 -2.78 -14.12 -16.18
N LYS A 194 -1.77 -14.31 -17.02
CA LYS A 194 -1.73 -15.40 -17.99
C LYS A 194 -0.40 -16.11 -17.91
N ASN A 195 -0.45 -17.44 -17.85
CA ASN A 195 0.68 -18.35 -17.93
C ASN A 195 0.34 -19.47 -18.91
N GLU A 196 1.13 -19.60 -19.98
CA GLU A 196 0.84 -20.49 -21.10
C GLU A 196 1.00 -21.99 -20.78
N PHE A 197 1.89 -22.35 -19.85
CA PHE A 197 2.18 -23.75 -19.52
C PHE A 197 2.59 -23.89 -18.05
N ALA A 198 2.26 -25.05 -17.47
CA ALA A 198 2.69 -25.37 -16.13
C ALA A 198 4.20 -25.61 -16.10
N TYR A 199 4.86 -25.15 -15.04
CA TYR A 199 6.28 -25.35 -14.84
C TYR A 199 6.59 -25.37 -13.35
N GLN A 200 7.76 -25.88 -12.99
CA GLN A 200 8.31 -25.83 -11.66
C GLN A 200 9.48 -24.85 -11.65
N THR A 201 9.50 -23.95 -10.67
CA THR A 201 10.60 -23.01 -10.48
C THR A 201 11.88 -23.74 -10.05
N PRO A 202 13.08 -23.12 -10.19
CA PRO A 202 14.34 -23.63 -9.63
C PRO A 202 14.32 -23.95 -8.14
N TYR A 203 13.32 -23.43 -7.41
CA TYR A 203 13.16 -23.61 -5.98
C TYR A 203 12.16 -24.71 -5.63
N GLY A 204 11.58 -25.37 -6.64
CA GLY A 204 10.61 -26.45 -6.44
C GLY A 204 9.18 -26.03 -6.21
N ASN A 205 8.84 -24.78 -6.51
CA ASN A 205 7.45 -24.33 -6.49
C ASN A 205 6.80 -24.62 -7.85
N ASP A 206 5.67 -25.31 -7.82
CA ASP A 206 4.86 -25.58 -9.01
C ASP A 206 4.01 -24.37 -9.36
N VAL A 207 4.01 -24.00 -10.63
CA VAL A 207 3.25 -22.91 -11.21
C VAL A 207 2.35 -23.50 -12.29
N ALA A 208 1.04 -23.42 -12.09
CA ALA A 208 0.06 -23.97 -13.03
C ALA A 208 -0.17 -23.05 -14.24
N THR A 209 -0.72 -23.62 -15.31
CA THR A 209 -1.35 -22.82 -16.37
C THR A 209 -2.45 -21.95 -15.78
N ALA A 210 -2.53 -20.70 -16.23
CA ALA A 210 -3.55 -19.78 -15.76
C ALA A 210 -3.90 -18.78 -16.87
N ASN A 211 -5.16 -18.38 -16.92
CA ASN A 211 -5.60 -17.23 -17.70
C ASN A 211 -6.75 -16.59 -16.91
N THR A 212 -6.41 -15.71 -15.99
CA THR A 212 -7.35 -15.23 -14.97
C THR A 212 -7.44 -13.72 -14.95
N PHE A 213 -8.63 -13.26 -14.57
CA PHE A 213 -8.93 -11.87 -14.25
C PHE A 213 -9.43 -11.81 -12.81
N GLY A 214 -8.66 -11.19 -11.92
CA GLY A 214 -9.03 -10.92 -10.55
C GLY A 214 -9.57 -9.50 -10.38
N PHE A 215 -10.56 -9.34 -9.52
CA PHE A 215 -11.07 -8.04 -9.09
C PHE A 215 -11.30 -8.04 -7.59
N SER A 216 -11.15 -6.87 -6.99
CA SER A 216 -11.48 -6.65 -5.58
C SER A 216 -11.90 -5.20 -5.40
N ASN A 217 -12.97 -4.97 -4.67
CA ASN A 217 -13.44 -3.67 -4.29
C ASN A 217 -13.89 -3.71 -2.83
N SER A 218 -13.56 -2.66 -2.09
CA SER A 218 -14.14 -2.38 -0.80
C SER A 218 -14.51 -0.91 -0.77
N PHE A 219 -15.67 -0.59 -0.23
CA PHE A 219 -16.13 0.77 -0.08
C PHE A 219 -16.82 0.96 1.27
N GLU A 220 -16.61 2.13 1.84
CA GLU A 220 -17.24 2.57 3.08
C GLU A 220 -18.52 3.32 2.71
N ALA A 221 -19.67 2.75 3.09
CA ALA A 221 -20.97 3.36 2.84
C ALA A 221 -21.32 4.41 3.90
N SER A 222 -20.84 4.22 5.14
CA SER A 222 -20.89 5.16 6.24
C SER A 222 -19.72 4.90 7.19
N ASP A 223 -19.53 5.75 8.20
CA ASP A 223 -18.46 5.60 9.20
C ASP A 223 -18.48 4.24 9.91
N GLU A 224 -19.66 3.65 10.04
CA GLU A 224 -19.85 2.35 10.70
C GLU A 224 -19.97 1.19 9.72
N LEU A 225 -20.32 1.45 8.45
CA LEU A 225 -20.71 0.41 7.49
C LEU A 225 -19.78 0.36 6.28
N ALA A 226 -19.17 -0.80 6.04
CA ALA A 226 -18.37 -1.06 4.85
C ALA A 226 -18.79 -2.34 4.15
N PHE A 227 -18.65 -2.34 2.84
CA PHE A 227 -18.94 -3.46 1.96
C PHE A 227 -17.70 -3.81 1.16
N GLY A 228 -17.54 -5.09 0.85
CA GLY A 228 -16.49 -5.54 -0.04
C GLY A 228 -16.95 -6.69 -0.90
N PHE A 229 -16.41 -6.74 -2.11
CA PHE A 229 -16.58 -7.88 -2.99
C PHE A 229 -15.28 -8.12 -3.76
N SER A 230 -14.99 -9.38 -4.03
CA SER A 230 -13.84 -9.78 -4.84
C SER A 230 -14.10 -11.09 -5.54
N GLY A 231 -13.29 -11.39 -6.53
CA GLY A 231 -13.36 -12.68 -7.20
C GLY A 231 -12.26 -12.85 -8.23
N THR A 232 -12.12 -14.08 -8.68
CA THR A 232 -11.24 -14.46 -9.78
C THR A 232 -12.06 -15.16 -10.85
N VAL A 233 -11.92 -14.69 -12.08
CA VAL A 233 -12.55 -15.26 -13.26
C VAL A 233 -11.48 -15.97 -14.06
N ASN A 234 -11.66 -17.25 -14.36
CA ASN A 234 -10.89 -17.92 -15.40
C ASN A 234 -11.47 -17.57 -16.77
N LEU A 235 -10.61 -17.11 -17.66
CA LEU A 235 -10.92 -16.65 -19.00
C LEU A 235 -10.88 -17.80 -20.03
N ASP A 236 -10.32 -18.96 -19.67
CA ASP A 236 -10.36 -20.18 -20.47
C ASP A 236 -11.69 -20.91 -20.22
N ALA A 237 -12.62 -20.77 -21.17
CA ALA A 237 -14.01 -21.18 -21.02
C ALA A 237 -14.24 -22.70 -20.95
N ASP A 238 -13.28 -23.49 -21.42
CA ASP A 238 -13.43 -24.92 -21.70
C ASP A 238 -12.84 -25.83 -20.61
N SER A 239 -12.22 -25.28 -19.57
CA SER A 239 -11.41 -26.07 -18.63
C SER A 239 -12.15 -26.62 -17.40
N TYR A 240 -13.45 -26.33 -17.23
CA TYR A 240 -14.17 -26.68 -15.99
C TYR A 240 -15.41 -27.54 -16.20
N THR A 241 -15.55 -28.51 -15.29
CA THR A 241 -16.70 -29.42 -15.20
C THR A 241 -18.02 -28.68 -15.00
N PHE A 242 -17.98 -27.52 -14.31
CA PHE A 242 -19.16 -26.74 -13.96
C PHE A 242 -19.55 -25.66 -14.99
N ARG A 243 -18.85 -25.54 -16.15
CA ARG A 243 -19.04 -24.46 -17.14
C ARG A 243 -19.14 -23.06 -16.51
N ARG A 244 -18.39 -22.85 -15.43
CA ARG A 244 -18.39 -21.61 -14.66
C ARG A 244 -17.03 -20.95 -14.77
N ARG A 245 -17.04 -19.67 -15.13
CA ARG A 245 -15.83 -18.87 -15.25
C ARG A 245 -15.39 -18.22 -13.93
N LEU A 246 -16.32 -17.87 -13.05
CA LEU A 246 -16.00 -17.33 -11.72
C LEU A 246 -15.50 -18.45 -10.81
N THR A 247 -14.18 -18.59 -10.68
CA THR A 247 -13.54 -19.67 -9.91
C THR A 247 -13.44 -19.36 -8.43
N SER A 248 -13.47 -18.08 -8.05
CA SER A 248 -13.61 -17.66 -6.67
C SER A 248 -14.40 -16.37 -6.55
N SER A 249 -15.12 -16.20 -5.45
CA SER A 249 -15.78 -14.96 -5.09
C SER A 249 -15.87 -14.83 -3.58
N ALA A 250 -15.73 -13.61 -3.09
CA ALA A 250 -15.98 -13.26 -1.70
C ALA A 250 -16.83 -12.00 -1.63
N PHE A 251 -17.78 -11.97 -0.70
CA PHE A 251 -18.56 -10.81 -0.33
C PHE A 251 -18.41 -10.60 1.17
N THR A 252 -18.14 -9.36 1.58
CA THR A 252 -17.93 -8.96 2.98
C THR A 252 -18.84 -7.80 3.33
N LEU A 253 -19.45 -7.87 4.51
CA LEU A 253 -20.23 -6.80 5.13
C LEU A 253 -19.68 -6.55 6.52
N ASP A 254 -19.20 -5.35 6.76
CA ASP A 254 -18.62 -4.92 8.03
C ASP A 254 -19.49 -3.84 8.65
N TYR A 255 -20.01 -4.10 9.84
CA TYR A 255 -20.72 -3.11 10.66
C TYR A 255 -19.96 -2.89 11.98
N ARG A 256 -19.58 -1.65 12.26
CA ARG A 256 -18.61 -1.25 13.29
C ARG A 256 -19.14 -0.06 14.10
N PRO A 257 -20.14 -0.28 14.96
CA PRO A 257 -20.54 0.70 15.97
C PRO A 257 -19.43 0.87 17.04
N ASP A 258 -19.59 1.85 17.93
CA ASP A 258 -18.51 2.30 18.83
C ASP A 258 -17.85 1.22 19.71
N CYS A 259 -18.61 0.24 20.19
CA CYS A 259 -18.12 -0.70 21.22
C CYS A 259 -17.96 -2.15 20.75
N TRP A 260 -18.36 -2.48 19.52
CA TRP A 260 -18.26 -3.82 18.95
C TRP A 260 -18.23 -3.77 17.43
N ASN A 261 -17.84 -4.86 16.78
CA ASN A 261 -18.01 -5.00 15.34
C ASN A 261 -18.58 -6.38 14.97
N ILE A 262 -19.25 -6.42 13.83
CA ILE A 262 -19.64 -7.66 13.17
C ILE A 262 -19.15 -7.62 11.72
N ARG A 263 -18.54 -8.72 11.29
CA ARG A 263 -18.16 -8.99 9.91
C ARG A 263 -18.89 -10.24 9.44
N LEU A 264 -19.69 -10.09 8.38
CA LEU A 264 -20.23 -11.23 7.64
C LEU A 264 -19.39 -11.42 6.38
N ALA A 265 -18.95 -12.64 6.12
CA ALA A 265 -18.19 -13.00 4.93
C ALA A 265 -18.81 -14.23 4.26
N LEU A 266 -19.25 -14.07 3.02
CA LEU A 266 -19.65 -15.18 2.14
C LEU A 266 -18.52 -15.43 1.15
N THR A 267 -17.99 -16.64 1.15
CA THR A 267 -16.92 -17.07 0.24
C THR A 267 -17.37 -18.27 -0.55
N GLU A 268 -16.97 -18.28 -1.82
CA GLU A 268 -17.24 -19.38 -2.73
C GLU A 268 -16.02 -19.62 -3.61
N SER A 269 -15.56 -20.86 -3.70
CA SER A 269 -14.44 -21.26 -4.55
C SER A 269 -14.71 -22.58 -5.26
N VAL A 270 -14.08 -22.76 -6.41
CA VAL A 270 -13.96 -24.05 -7.09
C VAL A 270 -12.68 -24.70 -6.58
N ASP A 271 -12.85 -25.75 -5.79
CA ASP A 271 -11.76 -26.52 -5.22
C ASP A 271 -11.65 -27.87 -5.92
N LYS A 272 -10.52 -28.55 -5.74
CA LYS A 272 -10.26 -29.87 -6.33
C LYS A 272 -9.99 -30.88 -5.23
N THR A 273 -10.50 -32.09 -5.40
CA THR A 273 -10.25 -33.24 -4.52
C THR A 273 -9.89 -34.46 -5.35
N THR A 274 -9.24 -35.44 -4.72
CA THR A 274 -8.89 -36.71 -5.37
C THR A 274 -9.82 -37.80 -4.89
N THR A 275 -10.47 -38.51 -5.81
CA THR A 275 -11.30 -39.66 -5.47
C THR A 275 -10.43 -40.84 -5.03
N SER A 276 -11.05 -41.83 -4.38
CA SER A 276 -10.38 -43.10 -4.03
C SER A 276 -9.80 -43.85 -5.24
N SER A 277 -10.27 -43.54 -6.45
CA SER A 277 -9.75 -44.05 -7.72
C SER A 277 -8.59 -43.23 -8.31
N GLY A 278 -8.08 -42.24 -7.58
CA GLY A 278 -6.98 -41.38 -8.03
C GLY A 278 -7.37 -40.33 -9.08
N ARG A 279 -8.68 -40.17 -9.36
CA ARG A 279 -9.16 -39.17 -10.32
C ARG A 279 -9.39 -37.84 -9.61
N GLU A 280 -8.94 -36.76 -10.22
CA GLU A 280 -9.22 -35.41 -9.76
C GLU A 280 -10.69 -35.06 -10.06
N LYS A 281 -11.39 -34.52 -9.06
CA LYS A 281 -12.78 -34.07 -9.18
C LYS A 281 -12.91 -32.69 -8.57
N GLU A 282 -13.59 -31.81 -9.29
CA GLU A 282 -13.88 -30.45 -8.84
C GLU A 282 -15.15 -30.44 -7.99
N TYR A 283 -15.20 -29.54 -7.00
CA TYR A 283 -16.40 -29.25 -6.23
C TYR A 283 -16.47 -27.75 -5.89
N ILE A 284 -17.67 -27.29 -5.53
CA ILE A 284 -17.88 -25.91 -5.09
C ILE A 284 -17.85 -25.89 -3.57
N ASN A 285 -16.89 -25.17 -3.02
CA ASN A 285 -16.82 -24.87 -1.61
C ASN A 285 -17.55 -23.56 -1.35
N ARG A 286 -18.50 -23.55 -0.42
CA ARG A 286 -19.27 -22.37 -0.02
C ARG A 286 -19.16 -22.24 1.48
N THR A 287 -18.79 -21.05 1.94
CA THR A 287 -18.73 -20.82 3.37
C THR A 287 -19.21 -19.43 3.73
N LEU A 288 -20.13 -19.40 4.70
CA LEU A 288 -20.61 -18.20 5.35
C LEU A 288 -20.01 -18.15 6.75
N TYR A 289 -19.26 -17.09 7.04
CA TYR A 289 -18.68 -16.82 8.35
C TYR A 289 -19.24 -15.52 8.92
N ALA A 290 -19.53 -15.55 10.22
CA ALA A 290 -19.87 -14.37 11.00
C ALA A 290 -18.82 -14.22 12.10
N TYR A 291 -18.15 -13.07 12.13
CA TYR A 291 -17.18 -12.71 13.17
C TYR A 291 -17.74 -11.54 13.97
N ILE A 292 -17.80 -11.68 15.29
CA ILE A 292 -18.23 -10.62 16.20
C ILE A 292 -17.07 -10.34 17.15
N ASN A 293 -16.63 -9.09 17.20
CA ASN A 293 -15.64 -8.65 18.18
C ASN A 293 -16.27 -7.65 19.16
N LEU A 294 -16.08 -7.87 20.45
CA LEU A 294 -16.57 -7.00 21.51
C LEU A 294 -15.35 -6.32 22.14
N GLY A 295 -15.33 -4.98 22.20
CA GLY A 295 -14.26 -4.24 22.89
C GLY A 295 -13.31 -3.45 21.98
N GLY A 296 -13.83 -2.50 21.21
CA GLY A 296 -13.06 -1.48 20.50
C GLY A 296 -12.49 -0.36 21.39
N ILE A 297 -12.29 -0.61 22.69
CA ILE A 297 -11.72 0.37 23.62
C ILE A 297 -10.23 0.03 23.76
N THR A 298 -9.34 0.93 23.35
CA THR A 298 -7.99 0.97 23.91
C THR A 298 -8.15 1.20 25.42
N LEU A 299 -8.04 0.13 26.21
CA LEU A 299 -7.92 0.27 27.65
C LEU A 299 -6.71 1.20 27.90
N PRO A 300 -6.86 2.32 28.62
CA PRO A 300 -5.68 3.04 29.07
C PRO A 300 -4.80 2.04 29.82
N GLU A 301 -3.50 2.02 29.53
CA GLU A 301 -2.53 1.29 30.35
C GLU A 301 -2.89 1.54 31.80
N GLN A 302 -3.17 0.47 32.54
CA GLN A 302 -3.29 0.57 33.98
C GLN A 302 -1.98 1.18 34.46
N ILE A 303 -2.05 2.44 34.89
CA ILE A 303 -1.03 3.02 35.74
C ILE A 303 -1.05 2.12 36.98
N LEU A 304 -0.04 1.26 37.09
CA LEU A 304 0.29 0.60 38.35
C LEU A 304 0.30 1.72 39.40
N PRO A 305 -0.55 1.70 40.43
CA PRO A 305 -0.34 2.60 41.54
C PRO A 305 1.06 2.31 42.08
N ASP A 306 1.87 3.37 42.19
CA ASP A 306 3.15 3.33 42.90
C ASP A 306 2.89 2.64 44.25
N LEU A 307 3.40 1.42 44.37
CA LEU A 307 3.54 0.75 45.65
C LEU A 307 4.86 1.24 46.22
N GLU A 308 4.76 2.19 47.15
CA GLU A 308 5.77 2.39 48.21
C GLU A 308 6.07 1.08 48.96
#